data_AF-A0A4R0RSH1-F1
#
_entry.id   AF-A0A4R0RSH1-F1
#
_cell.length_a   1.000
_cell.length_b   1.000
_cell.length_c   1.000
_cell.angle_alpha   90.00
_cell.angle_beta   90.00
_cell.angle_gamma   90.00
#
_symmetry.space_group_name_H-M   'P 1'
#
loop_
_entity.id
_entity.type
_entity.pdbx_description
1 polymer ?
#
loop_
_entity_poly.entity_id
_entity_poly.type
_entity_poly.pdbx_seq_one_letter_code
_entity_poly.pdbx_strand_id
1 'polypeptide(L)'
;MLTTVPGTFPAGLGEPLNAIITANSDPDVMKDQEQEGGLRNYFLSFGYASECLGQHLGDDQAANVGDGQGLLNETAVIRWDYGDPELGSCKETIEGGGHFRYWPQIGSQADSGALFLAVSYELPIKLQHDIIPNGYNLGRDWMIGNATNQEIPTLTLTNTSTFTGQTSWNNYTYQTDVSYTSGLLSNTSEGINHYLSVGVNGSTAIDGLVAVMTVKIVGRPATSFAFRAMTLSSPWTLLSVAISSLLLPALSLL
;
A
#
# COMPACT_ATOMS: atom_id res chain seq x y z
N MET A 1 -11.01 -15.53 9.48
CA MET A 1 -11.13 -14.49 8.44
C MET A 1 -11.84 -13.22 8.93
N LEU A 2 -11.94 -13.01 10.25
CA LEU A 2 -12.35 -11.73 10.84
C LEU A 2 -11.20 -11.22 11.69
N THR A 3 -11.09 -9.90 11.81
CA THR A 3 -10.25 -9.25 12.82
C THR A 3 -10.85 -9.42 14.22
N THR A 4 -10.06 -9.12 15.24
CA THR A 4 -10.47 -8.92 16.62
C THR A 4 -10.40 -7.42 16.87
N VAL A 5 -11.57 -6.82 17.12
CA VAL A 5 -11.68 -5.38 17.35
C VAL A 5 -11.94 -5.12 18.84
N PRO A 6 -11.05 -4.39 19.54
CA PRO A 6 -11.28 -3.99 20.92
C PRO A 6 -12.53 -3.12 21.06
N GLY A 7 -13.22 -3.23 22.20
CA GLY A 7 -14.30 -2.29 22.54
C GLY A 7 -15.59 -2.35 21.71
N THR A 8 -15.78 -3.40 20.90
CA THR A 8 -17.02 -3.58 20.11
C THR A 8 -18.27 -3.72 20.98
N PHE A 9 -19.42 -3.31 20.43
CA PHE A 9 -20.72 -3.54 21.06
C PHE A 9 -21.73 -4.16 20.08
N PRO A 10 -22.25 -5.38 20.34
CA PRO A 10 -21.80 -6.32 21.38
C PRO A 10 -20.30 -6.67 21.30
N ALA A 11 -19.73 -7.12 22.42
CA ALA A 11 -18.32 -7.49 22.46
C ALA A 11 -18.03 -8.74 21.62
N GLY A 12 -16.84 -8.78 21.02
CA GLY A 12 -16.35 -9.93 20.25
C GLY A 12 -16.71 -9.91 18.78
N LEU A 13 -17.09 -8.75 18.24
CA LEU A 13 -17.28 -8.56 16.80
C LEU A 13 -15.95 -8.25 16.11
N GLY A 14 -15.90 -8.56 14.81
CA GLY A 14 -14.72 -8.40 13.97
C GLY A 14 -15.04 -7.76 12.63
N GLU A 15 -14.02 -7.20 11.98
CA GLU A 15 -14.10 -6.73 10.60
C GLU A 15 -13.66 -7.81 9.62
N PRO A 16 -14.23 -7.87 8.41
CA PRO A 16 -13.94 -8.93 7.46
C PRO A 16 -12.57 -8.74 6.80
N LEU A 17 -11.76 -9.79 6.77
CA LEU A 17 -10.58 -9.87 5.90
C LEU A 17 -11.05 -10.17 4.46
N ASN A 18 -11.58 -9.14 3.78
CA ASN A 18 -12.33 -9.24 2.53
C ASN A 18 -11.49 -8.97 1.27
N ALA A 19 -10.18 -8.77 1.38
CA ALA A 19 -9.26 -8.76 0.25
C ALA A 19 -7.94 -9.47 0.57
N ILE A 20 -7.28 -10.01 -0.45
CA ILE A 20 -5.99 -10.70 -0.34
C ILE A 20 -5.08 -10.26 -1.48
N ILE A 21 -3.85 -9.83 -1.17
CA ILE A 21 -2.78 -9.70 -2.17
C ILE A 21 -1.95 -10.98 -2.14
N THR A 22 -1.99 -11.74 -3.22
CA THR A 22 -1.35 -13.06 -3.30
C THR A 22 0.16 -12.95 -3.43
N ALA A 23 0.88 -13.96 -2.95
CA ALA A 23 2.32 -14.09 -3.14
C ALA A 23 2.75 -14.41 -4.59
N ASN A 24 1.78 -14.64 -5.49
CA ASN A 24 2.05 -14.67 -6.93
C ASN A 24 2.33 -13.27 -7.50
N SER A 25 2.15 -12.21 -6.72
CA SER A 25 2.57 -10.85 -7.06
C SER A 25 4.09 -10.74 -7.17
N ASP A 26 4.60 -9.69 -7.78
CA ASP A 26 6.05 -9.51 -7.88
C ASP A 26 6.69 -9.30 -6.50
N PRO A 27 7.85 -9.94 -6.21
CA PRO A 27 8.48 -9.85 -4.88
C PRO A 27 8.80 -8.42 -4.44
N ASP A 28 9.08 -7.52 -5.39
CA ASP A 28 9.32 -6.11 -5.08
C ASP A 28 8.07 -5.43 -4.52
N VAL A 29 6.88 -5.72 -5.09
CA VAL A 29 5.60 -5.18 -4.62
C VAL A 29 5.29 -5.67 -3.20
N MET A 30 5.73 -6.87 -2.83
CA MET A 30 5.43 -7.44 -1.51
C MET A 30 6.30 -6.86 -0.37
N LYS A 31 7.27 -6.00 -0.68
CA LYS A 31 8.09 -5.32 0.34
C LYS A 31 7.31 -4.13 0.91
N ASP A 32 7.16 -4.08 2.23
CA ASP A 32 6.47 -2.99 2.92
C ASP A 32 7.29 -1.68 2.92
N GLN A 33 7.31 -0.99 1.78
CA GLN A 33 8.07 0.24 1.54
C GLN A 33 7.48 1.04 0.37
N GLU A 34 7.81 2.33 0.29
CA GLU A 34 7.44 3.20 -0.85
C GLU A 34 8.50 3.23 -1.95
N GLN A 35 9.73 2.81 -1.66
CA GLN A 35 10.82 2.83 -2.62
C GLN A 35 10.78 1.58 -3.50
N GLU A 36 11.43 1.66 -4.65
CA GLU A 36 11.66 0.51 -5.55
C GLU A 36 10.39 -0.18 -6.06
N GLY A 37 9.24 0.49 -6.01
CA GLY A 37 7.95 -0.06 -6.41
C GLY A 37 7.30 -0.98 -5.38
N GLY A 38 7.65 -0.79 -4.10
CA GLY A 38 7.13 -1.57 -2.98
C GLY A 38 5.63 -1.39 -2.71
N LEU A 39 5.14 -2.11 -1.71
CA LEU A 39 3.73 -2.25 -1.37
C LEU A 39 3.05 -0.90 -1.15
N ARG A 40 3.68 -0.01 -0.39
CA ARG A 40 3.14 1.32 -0.10
C ARG A 40 3.17 2.22 -1.34
N ASN A 41 4.13 2.03 -2.24
CA ASN A 41 4.12 2.71 -3.54
C ASN A 41 2.94 2.26 -4.41
N TYR A 42 2.67 0.95 -4.41
CA TYR A 42 1.50 0.41 -5.08
C TYR A 42 0.20 0.99 -4.50
N PHE A 43 0.06 1.12 -3.18
CA PHE A 43 -1.10 1.78 -2.56
C PHE A 43 -1.31 3.21 -3.04
N LEU A 44 -0.22 3.99 -3.09
CA LEU A 44 -0.25 5.36 -3.61
C LEU A 44 -0.72 5.43 -5.07
N SER A 45 -0.44 4.40 -5.88
CA SER A 45 -0.87 4.37 -7.28
C SER A 45 -2.39 4.33 -7.48
N PHE A 46 -3.15 3.96 -6.45
CA PHE A 46 -4.61 3.94 -6.48
C PHE A 46 -5.26 4.82 -5.40
N GLY A 47 -4.51 5.82 -4.89
CA GLY A 47 -5.01 6.88 -4.02
C GLY A 47 -5.11 6.52 -2.54
N TYR A 48 -4.30 5.57 -2.08
CA TYR A 48 -4.26 5.13 -0.70
C TYR A 48 -2.87 5.36 -0.11
N ALA A 49 -2.80 6.04 1.04
CA ALA A 49 -1.55 6.42 1.70
C ALA A 49 -1.51 5.90 3.15
N SER A 50 -0.31 5.77 3.70
CA SER A 50 -0.11 5.48 5.12
C SER A 50 -0.69 6.59 6.00
N GLU A 51 -0.86 6.28 7.30
CA GLU A 51 -1.42 7.23 8.26
C GLU A 51 -0.64 8.54 8.34
N CYS A 52 -1.40 9.62 8.43
CA CYS A 52 -0.89 10.97 8.39
C CYS A 52 0.04 11.25 9.57
N LEU A 53 1.29 11.63 9.28
CA LEU A 53 2.30 11.98 10.28
C LEU A 53 2.47 10.94 11.41
N GLY A 54 2.18 9.67 11.13
CA GLY A 54 2.22 8.58 12.12
C GLY A 54 1.16 8.67 13.22
N GLN A 55 0.11 9.47 13.02
CA GLN A 55 -1.04 9.53 13.92
C GLN A 55 -1.92 8.29 13.71
N HIS A 56 -1.79 7.32 14.61
CA HIS A 56 -2.74 6.21 14.71
C HIS A 56 -3.91 6.64 15.60
N LEU A 57 -5.04 7.00 14.98
CA LEU A 57 -6.28 7.30 15.70
C LEU A 57 -7.21 6.08 15.63
N GLY A 58 -7.34 5.39 16.76
CA GLY A 58 -8.05 4.14 16.90
C GLY A 58 -7.27 3.15 17.77
N ASP A 59 -7.90 2.05 18.16
CA ASP A 59 -7.19 0.92 18.75
C ASP A 59 -6.72 -0.01 17.63
N ASP A 60 -5.50 -0.53 17.77
CA ASP A 60 -4.97 -1.60 16.92
C ASP A 60 -5.96 -2.78 16.84
N GLN A 61 -6.20 -3.27 15.63
CA GLN A 61 -6.95 -4.51 15.40
C GLN A 61 -6.00 -5.70 15.27
N ALA A 62 -6.37 -6.83 15.90
CA ALA A 62 -5.60 -8.06 15.74
C ALA A 62 -6.24 -8.99 14.71
N ALA A 63 -5.46 -9.82 14.02
CA ALA A 63 -5.98 -10.90 13.20
C ALA A 63 -5.12 -12.15 13.31
N ASN A 64 -5.76 -13.31 13.18
CA ASN A 64 -5.07 -14.59 12.97
C ASN A 64 -5.30 -15.01 11.52
N VAL A 65 -4.24 -14.95 10.72
CA VAL A 65 -4.25 -15.28 9.29
C VAL A 65 -3.97 -16.76 9.01
N GLY A 66 -3.99 -17.61 10.05
CA GLY A 66 -3.91 -19.06 9.91
C GLY A 66 -2.51 -19.60 9.64
N ASP A 67 -1.46 -18.85 9.98
CA ASP A 67 -0.05 -19.19 9.74
C ASP A 67 0.67 -19.76 10.97
N GLY A 68 -0.06 -19.99 12.06
CA GLY A 68 0.45 -20.55 13.29
C GLY A 68 1.04 -19.54 14.28
N GLN A 69 0.97 -18.23 13.98
CA GLN A 69 1.47 -17.18 14.88
C GLN A 69 0.41 -16.66 15.88
N GLY A 70 -0.83 -17.12 15.75
CA GLY A 70 -1.92 -16.66 16.63
C GLY A 70 -2.48 -15.31 16.19
N LEU A 71 -2.94 -14.51 17.16
CA LEU A 71 -3.41 -13.14 16.91
C LEU A 71 -2.22 -12.18 16.86
N LEU A 72 -2.07 -11.46 15.75
CA LEU A 72 -1.07 -10.40 15.57
C LEU A 72 -1.76 -9.07 15.27
N ASN A 73 -1.22 -7.96 15.74
CA ASN A 73 -1.69 -6.62 15.38
C ASN A 73 -1.48 -6.36 13.88
N GLU A 74 -2.22 -5.40 13.33
CA GLU A 74 -2.02 -4.94 11.97
C GLU A 74 -0.58 -4.48 11.71
N THR A 75 -0.13 -4.60 10.47
CA THR A 75 1.18 -4.05 10.06
C THR A 75 1.11 -2.54 9.91
N ALA A 76 0.02 -2.04 9.31
CA ALA A 76 -0.31 -0.63 9.23
C ALA A 76 -1.79 -0.46 8.86
N VAL A 77 -2.29 0.77 9.05
CA VAL A 77 -3.55 1.25 8.48
C VAL A 77 -3.24 2.11 7.25
N ILE A 78 -3.97 1.89 6.18
CA ILE A 78 -3.85 2.63 4.92
C ILE A 78 -5.20 3.31 4.65
N ARG A 79 -5.18 4.59 4.31
CA ARG A 79 -6.36 5.45 4.20
C ARG A 79 -6.43 6.11 2.83
N TRP A 80 -7.64 6.41 2.39
CA TRP A 80 -7.88 7.21 1.19
C TRP A 80 -7.19 8.58 1.32
N ASP A 81 -6.40 8.94 0.32
CA ASP A 81 -5.52 10.12 0.37
C ASP A 81 -6.15 11.38 -0.24
N TYR A 82 -7.36 11.31 -0.78
CA TYR A 82 -8.00 12.49 -1.41
C TYR A 82 -7.14 13.21 -2.47
N GLY A 83 -6.18 12.51 -3.09
CA GLY A 83 -5.22 13.05 -4.06
C GLY A 83 -3.99 13.73 -3.45
N ASP A 84 -3.79 13.65 -2.13
CA ASP A 84 -2.63 14.18 -1.41
C ASP A 84 -2.03 13.08 -0.50
N PRO A 85 -0.97 12.39 -0.94
CA PRO A 85 -0.31 11.35 -0.14
C PRO A 85 0.21 11.77 1.24
N GLU A 86 0.50 13.07 1.44
CA GLU A 86 1.13 13.56 2.67
C GLU A 86 0.08 14.01 3.70
N LEU A 87 -0.97 14.70 3.24
CA LEU A 87 -1.99 15.31 4.10
C LEU A 87 -3.40 14.73 3.90
N GLY A 88 -3.60 13.95 2.86
CA GLY A 88 -4.86 13.33 2.49
C GLY A 88 -5.43 12.38 3.52
N SER A 89 -4.58 11.52 4.06
CA SER A 89 -4.97 10.59 5.12
C SER A 89 -5.34 11.33 6.42
N CYS A 90 -4.87 12.57 6.65
CA CYS A 90 -5.35 13.42 7.73
C CYS A 90 -6.77 13.93 7.46
N LYS A 91 -7.08 14.24 6.20
CA LYS A 91 -8.39 14.71 5.76
C LYS A 91 -9.44 13.59 5.85
N GLU A 92 -9.04 12.35 5.59
CA GLU A 92 -9.89 11.17 5.75
C GLU A 92 -10.45 11.06 7.17
N THR A 93 -9.62 11.23 8.20
CA THR A 93 -10.09 11.27 9.59
C THR A 93 -11.26 12.25 9.77
N ILE A 94 -11.27 13.39 9.08
CA ILE A 94 -12.30 14.42 9.22
C ILE A 94 -13.53 14.13 8.36
N GLU A 95 -13.34 13.64 7.13
CA GLU A 95 -14.37 13.49 6.10
C GLU A 95 -14.95 12.08 5.96
N GLY A 96 -14.31 11.08 6.55
CA GLY A 96 -14.54 9.66 6.29
C GLY A 96 -13.82 9.22 5.02
N GLY A 97 -13.94 7.95 4.64
CA GLY A 97 -13.24 7.46 3.46
C GLY A 97 -13.04 5.96 3.46
N GLY A 98 -12.44 5.48 2.38
CA GLY A 98 -11.98 4.10 2.30
C GLY A 98 -10.73 3.93 3.15
N HIS A 99 -10.65 2.85 3.91
CA HIS A 99 -9.41 2.47 4.57
C HIS A 99 -9.26 0.95 4.56
N PHE A 100 -8.03 0.49 4.79
CA PHE A 100 -7.78 -0.91 5.07
C PHE A 100 -6.60 -1.13 6.00
N ARG A 101 -6.65 -2.24 6.73
CA ARG A 101 -5.54 -2.80 7.52
C ARG A 101 -5.03 -4.05 6.84
N TYR A 102 -3.76 -4.41 7.05
CA TYR A 102 -3.20 -5.62 6.46
C TYR A 102 -2.29 -6.42 7.40
N TRP A 103 -2.26 -7.74 7.16
CA TRP A 103 -1.47 -8.73 7.88
C TRP A 103 -0.76 -9.67 6.90
N PRO A 104 0.57 -9.81 6.97
CA PRO A 104 1.31 -10.79 6.18
C PRO A 104 1.16 -12.21 6.74
N GLN A 105 0.95 -13.18 5.87
CA GLN A 105 0.91 -14.61 6.21
C GLN A 105 2.31 -15.23 6.04
N ILE A 106 3.13 -15.11 7.10
CA ILE A 106 4.57 -15.45 7.09
C ILE A 106 4.97 -16.43 8.21
N GLY A 107 3.99 -17.00 8.90
CA GLY A 107 4.20 -17.99 9.95
C GLY A 107 4.53 -19.38 9.42
N SER A 108 5.31 -20.14 10.18
CA SER A 108 5.87 -21.43 9.76
C SER A 108 4.86 -22.53 9.43
N GLN A 109 3.58 -22.38 9.79
CA GLN A 109 2.54 -23.37 9.47
C GLN A 109 1.85 -23.11 8.12
N ALA A 110 1.92 -21.89 7.60
CA ALA A 110 1.36 -21.52 6.30
C ALA A 110 2.02 -20.26 5.73
N ASP A 111 3.36 -20.27 5.60
CA ASP A 111 4.13 -19.16 5.03
C ASP A 111 3.90 -19.10 3.51
N SER A 112 2.85 -18.38 3.12
CA SER A 112 2.57 -18.11 1.71
C SER A 112 3.21 -16.82 1.24
N GLY A 113 3.43 -15.85 2.14
CA GLY A 113 3.79 -14.47 1.80
C GLY A 113 2.63 -13.61 1.30
N ALA A 114 1.38 -14.12 1.32
CA ALA A 114 0.20 -13.34 0.97
C ALA A 114 -0.12 -12.30 2.06
N LEU A 115 -0.76 -11.21 1.66
CA LEU A 115 -1.29 -10.20 2.56
C LEU A 115 -2.81 -10.35 2.67
N PHE A 116 -3.33 -10.39 3.89
CA PHE A 116 -4.75 -10.38 4.18
C PHE A 116 -5.16 -8.97 4.57
N LEU A 117 -6.21 -8.44 3.95
CA LEU A 117 -6.64 -7.05 4.11
C LEU A 117 -8.06 -7.00 4.69
N ALA A 118 -8.26 -6.18 5.71
CA ALA A 118 -9.59 -5.78 6.19
C ALA A 118 -9.93 -4.43 5.59
N VAL A 119 -10.88 -4.40 4.64
CA VAL A 119 -11.19 -3.21 3.84
C VAL A 119 -12.61 -2.75 4.15
N SER A 120 -12.77 -1.44 4.38
CA SER A 120 -14.07 -0.85 4.64
C SER A 120 -14.12 0.61 4.19
N TYR A 121 -15.29 1.22 4.35
CA TYR A 121 -15.48 2.64 4.13
C TYR A 121 -16.22 3.25 5.32
N GLU A 122 -15.60 4.24 5.94
CA GLU A 122 -16.07 4.90 7.16
C GLU A 122 -16.77 6.23 6.87
N LEU A 123 -17.71 6.58 7.74
CA LEU A 123 -18.28 7.90 7.86
C LEU A 123 -17.26 8.87 8.51
N PRO A 124 -17.44 10.19 8.36
CA PRO A 124 -16.59 11.18 9.05
C PRO A 124 -16.60 11.06 10.58
N ILE A 125 -15.55 11.55 11.24
CA ILE A 125 -15.41 11.54 12.72
C ILE A 125 -16.60 12.18 13.47
N LYS A 126 -17.31 13.13 12.85
CA LYS A 126 -18.54 13.72 13.44
C LYS A 126 -19.65 12.69 13.65
N LEU A 127 -19.58 11.58 12.94
CA LEU A 127 -20.42 10.39 13.03
C LEU A 127 -19.63 9.21 13.63
N GLN A 128 -18.55 9.50 14.34
CA GLN A 128 -17.73 8.55 15.11
C GLN A 128 -17.09 7.44 14.27
N HIS A 129 -16.78 7.71 12.99
CA HIS A 129 -16.18 6.72 12.08
C HIS A 129 -17.00 5.42 11.96
N ASP A 130 -18.33 5.51 12.09
CA ASP A 130 -19.22 4.37 11.81
C ASP A 130 -19.09 3.93 10.34
N ILE A 131 -19.37 2.67 10.05
CA ILE A 131 -19.27 2.14 8.69
C ILE A 131 -20.50 2.57 7.88
N ILE A 132 -20.29 3.00 6.64
CA ILE A 132 -21.42 3.38 5.78
C ILE A 132 -22.34 2.18 5.51
N PRO A 133 -23.62 2.38 5.14
CA PRO A 133 -24.46 1.30 4.62
C PRO A 133 -23.75 0.56 3.47
N ASN A 134 -23.69 -0.78 3.56
CA ASN A 134 -22.93 -1.66 2.65
C ASN A 134 -21.41 -1.39 2.61
N GLY A 135 -20.84 -0.75 3.62
CA GLY A 135 -19.49 -0.19 3.60
C GLY A 135 -18.35 -1.21 3.53
N TYR A 136 -18.54 -2.44 3.99
CA TYR A 136 -17.52 -3.49 3.80
C TYR A 136 -17.43 -3.94 2.34
N ASN A 137 -18.58 -4.14 1.67
CA ASN A 137 -18.59 -4.58 0.27
C ASN A 137 -18.21 -3.40 -0.64
N LEU A 138 -18.78 -2.21 -0.41
CA LEU A 138 -18.44 -0.99 -1.17
C LEU A 138 -16.98 -0.58 -0.98
N GLY A 139 -16.45 -0.61 0.25
CA GLY A 139 -15.05 -0.27 0.52
C GLY A 139 -14.08 -1.20 -0.22
N ARG A 140 -14.31 -2.51 -0.16
CA ARG A 140 -13.56 -3.50 -0.95
C ARG A 140 -13.65 -3.19 -2.44
N ASP A 141 -14.85 -3.03 -2.97
CA ASP A 141 -15.08 -2.91 -4.41
C ASP A 141 -14.59 -1.58 -4.98
N TRP A 142 -14.69 -0.48 -4.23
CA TRP A 142 -14.11 0.80 -4.64
C TRP A 142 -12.59 0.77 -4.61
N MET A 143 -11.98 0.11 -3.64
CA MET A 143 -10.53 -0.09 -3.63
C MET A 143 -10.07 -0.94 -4.83
N ILE A 144 -10.79 -2.01 -5.17
CA ILE A 144 -10.55 -2.79 -6.39
C ILE A 144 -10.76 -1.94 -7.65
N GLY A 145 -11.80 -1.11 -7.69
CA GLY A 145 -12.07 -0.20 -8.79
C GLY A 145 -10.93 0.79 -9.03
N ASN A 146 -10.41 1.39 -7.98
CA ASN A 146 -9.24 2.27 -8.05
C ASN A 146 -7.99 1.52 -8.51
N ALA A 147 -7.72 0.34 -7.93
CA ALA A 147 -6.55 -0.47 -8.26
C ALA A 147 -6.55 -1.03 -9.70
N THR A 148 -7.73 -1.09 -10.32
CA THR A 148 -7.90 -1.59 -11.70
C THR A 148 -8.33 -0.49 -12.68
N ASN A 149 -8.55 0.75 -12.23
CA ASN A 149 -9.19 1.81 -13.01
C ASN A 149 -10.49 1.36 -13.70
N GLN A 150 -11.34 0.64 -12.97
CA GLN A 150 -12.65 0.15 -13.43
C GLN A 150 -13.77 0.49 -12.45
N GLU A 151 -14.99 0.63 -12.96
CA GLU A 151 -16.18 0.66 -12.11
C GLU A 151 -16.56 -0.77 -11.73
N ILE A 152 -16.70 -1.04 -10.42
CA ILE A 152 -17.06 -2.36 -9.93
C ILE A 152 -18.57 -2.41 -9.65
N PRO A 153 -19.34 -3.28 -10.33
CA PRO A 153 -20.78 -3.38 -10.13
C PRO A 153 -21.12 -4.24 -8.90
N THR A 154 -20.89 -3.70 -7.70
CA THR A 154 -21.00 -4.39 -6.40
C THR A 154 -22.20 -5.32 -6.27
N LEU A 155 -23.40 -4.86 -6.67
CA LEU A 155 -24.64 -5.62 -6.51
C LEU A 155 -24.77 -6.86 -7.41
N THR A 156 -23.94 -6.96 -8.45
CA THR A 156 -23.98 -8.07 -9.42
C THR A 156 -22.73 -8.92 -9.42
N LEU A 157 -21.81 -8.69 -8.47
CA LEU A 157 -20.61 -9.50 -8.34
C LEU A 157 -20.94 -10.96 -8.01
N THR A 158 -20.11 -11.84 -8.54
CA THR A 158 -20.16 -13.28 -8.31
C THR A 158 -18.77 -13.79 -7.94
N ASN A 159 -18.69 -15.02 -7.44
CA ASN A 159 -17.43 -15.73 -7.19
C ASN A 159 -16.67 -16.17 -8.46
N THR A 160 -17.07 -15.64 -9.62
CA THR A 160 -16.39 -15.81 -10.92
C THR A 160 -16.07 -14.47 -11.56
N SER A 161 -16.39 -13.35 -10.90
CA SER A 161 -16.11 -12.01 -11.42
C SER A 161 -14.60 -11.74 -11.39
N THR A 162 -14.09 -11.16 -12.47
CA THR A 162 -12.68 -10.81 -12.63
C THR A 162 -12.52 -9.42 -13.20
N PHE A 163 -11.43 -8.75 -12.80
CA PHE A 163 -11.07 -7.41 -13.27
C PHE A 163 -9.56 -7.35 -13.50
N THR A 164 -9.12 -6.53 -14.44
CA THR A 164 -7.71 -6.33 -14.73
C THR A 164 -7.46 -4.89 -15.14
N GLY A 165 -6.41 -4.28 -14.61
CA GLY A 165 -6.12 -2.90 -14.95
C GLY A 165 -4.75 -2.47 -14.51
N GLN A 166 -4.42 -1.22 -14.83
CA GLN A 166 -3.13 -0.65 -14.50
C GLN A 166 -3.28 0.70 -13.82
N THR A 167 -2.38 0.95 -12.87
CA THR A 167 -2.21 2.20 -12.15
C THR A 167 -0.75 2.61 -12.22
N SER A 168 -0.43 3.85 -11.82
CA SER A 168 0.96 4.31 -11.82
C SER A 168 1.23 5.31 -10.71
N TRP A 169 2.40 5.20 -10.09
CA TRP A 169 2.91 6.16 -9.12
C TRP A 169 4.42 6.27 -9.23
N ASN A 170 4.96 7.49 -9.11
CA ASN A 170 6.40 7.74 -9.15
C ASN A 170 7.14 7.03 -10.32
N ASN A 171 6.53 7.03 -11.51
CA ASN A 171 7.01 6.35 -12.73
C ASN A 171 7.11 4.80 -12.65
N TYR A 172 6.53 4.17 -11.63
CA TYR A 172 6.20 2.75 -11.65
C TYR A 172 4.81 2.56 -12.21
N THR A 173 4.63 1.52 -13.03
CA THR A 173 3.32 1.09 -13.53
C THR A 173 3.05 -0.32 -13.02
N TYR A 174 1.91 -0.47 -12.35
CA TYR A 174 1.45 -1.73 -11.80
C TYR A 174 0.30 -2.26 -12.65
N GLN A 175 0.29 -3.57 -12.91
CA GLN A 175 -0.89 -4.28 -13.38
C GLN A 175 -1.46 -5.10 -12.23
N THR A 176 -2.76 -4.97 -12.02
CA THR A 176 -3.51 -5.69 -10.98
C THR A 176 -4.56 -6.56 -11.63
N ASP A 177 -4.43 -7.87 -11.45
CA ASP A 177 -5.42 -8.87 -11.84
C ASP A 177 -6.20 -9.30 -10.58
N VAL A 178 -7.53 -9.24 -10.64
CA VAL A 178 -8.42 -9.51 -9.52
C VAL A 178 -9.39 -10.61 -9.86
N SER A 179 -9.57 -11.56 -8.95
CA SER A 179 -10.67 -12.53 -8.99
C SER A 179 -11.44 -12.51 -7.67
N TYR A 180 -12.76 -12.51 -7.75
CA TYR A 180 -13.63 -12.64 -6.59
C TYR A 180 -13.85 -14.11 -6.28
N THR A 181 -13.71 -14.50 -5.01
CA THR A 181 -13.95 -15.87 -4.56
C THR A 181 -14.90 -15.93 -3.37
N SER A 182 -15.61 -17.03 -3.24
CA SER A 182 -16.50 -17.33 -2.11
C SER A 182 -15.93 -18.46 -1.26
N GLY A 183 -16.39 -18.59 -0.01
CA GLY A 183 -16.05 -19.71 0.86
C GLY A 183 -14.86 -19.45 1.80
N LEU A 184 -14.18 -18.31 1.64
CA LEU A 184 -13.24 -17.79 2.64
C LEU A 184 -13.94 -16.97 3.73
N LEU A 185 -15.00 -16.26 3.35
CA LEU A 185 -15.94 -15.59 4.24
C LEU A 185 -17.35 -16.15 4.02
N SER A 186 -18.13 -16.16 5.10
CA SER A 186 -19.57 -16.46 5.02
C SER A 186 -20.32 -15.20 4.61
N ASN A 187 -21.36 -15.37 3.78
CA ASN A 187 -22.35 -14.32 3.55
C ASN A 187 -23.23 -14.21 4.82
N THR A 188 -22.93 -13.25 5.69
CA THR A 188 -23.54 -13.18 7.03
C THR A 188 -23.48 -11.78 7.65
N SER A 189 -24.27 -11.59 8.72
CA SER A 189 -24.12 -10.50 9.68
C SER A 189 -23.57 -10.97 11.03
N GLU A 190 -23.49 -12.28 11.26
CA GLU A 190 -23.02 -12.85 12.52
C GLU A 190 -21.51 -12.59 12.71
N GLY A 191 -21.15 -12.06 13.88
CA GLY A 191 -19.77 -11.74 14.23
C GLY A 191 -19.20 -10.51 13.52
N ILE A 192 -19.97 -9.84 12.67
CA ILE A 192 -19.51 -8.66 11.92
C ILE A 192 -19.70 -7.39 12.77
N ASN A 193 -18.65 -6.58 12.88
CA ASN A 193 -18.74 -5.29 13.54
C ASN A 193 -19.69 -4.35 12.76
N HIS A 194 -20.43 -3.48 13.44
CA HIS A 194 -21.43 -2.58 12.83
C HIS A 194 -22.58 -3.27 12.06
N TYR A 195 -22.81 -4.57 12.25
CA TYR A 195 -23.76 -5.36 11.45
C TYR A 195 -25.21 -4.81 11.37
N LEU A 196 -25.64 -4.02 12.35
CA LEU A 196 -26.97 -3.39 12.38
C LEU A 196 -27.11 -2.18 11.43
N SER A 197 -26.03 -1.45 11.17
CA SER A 197 -26.04 -0.25 10.31
C SER A 197 -25.59 -0.54 8.89
N VAL A 198 -24.72 -1.54 8.69
CA VAL A 198 -24.15 -1.83 7.37
C VAL A 198 -25.05 -2.69 6.49
N GLY A 199 -25.91 -3.54 7.06
CA GLY A 199 -26.87 -4.33 6.29
C GLY A 199 -27.97 -3.45 5.71
N VAL A 200 -28.16 -3.47 4.38
CA VAL A 200 -29.12 -2.60 3.68
C VAL A 200 -30.26 -3.42 3.09
N ASN A 201 -31.52 -2.98 3.25
CA ASN A 201 -32.70 -3.61 2.64
C ASN A 201 -32.85 -5.12 2.98
N GLY A 202 -32.47 -5.53 4.19
CA GLY A 202 -32.52 -6.93 4.61
C GLY A 202 -31.34 -7.78 4.14
N SER A 203 -30.35 -7.17 3.48
CA SER A 203 -29.07 -7.82 3.16
C SER A 203 -28.24 -8.02 4.42
N THR A 204 -27.38 -9.02 4.37
CA THR A 204 -26.31 -9.27 5.34
C THR A 204 -25.28 -8.14 5.33
N ALA A 205 -24.49 -8.06 6.39
CA ALA A 205 -23.42 -7.07 6.54
C ALA A 205 -22.29 -7.24 5.51
N ILE A 206 -22.01 -8.48 5.13
CA ILE A 206 -21.04 -8.85 4.10
C ILE A 206 -21.64 -9.88 3.13
N ASP A 207 -21.24 -9.79 1.85
CA ASP A 207 -21.69 -10.71 0.80
C ASP A 207 -20.94 -12.06 0.79
N GLY A 208 -19.90 -12.21 1.61
CA GLY A 208 -19.06 -13.40 1.70
C GLY A 208 -18.02 -13.53 0.57
N LEU A 209 -17.92 -12.55 -0.32
CA LEU A 209 -16.90 -12.51 -1.36
C LEU A 209 -15.59 -11.93 -0.81
N VAL A 210 -14.48 -12.48 -1.29
CA VAL A 210 -13.12 -11.98 -1.06
C VAL A 210 -12.49 -11.63 -2.39
N ALA A 211 -11.95 -10.42 -2.51
CA ALA A 211 -11.20 -10.02 -3.70
C ALA A 211 -9.75 -10.51 -3.60
N VAL A 212 -9.33 -11.35 -4.54
CA VAL A 212 -7.98 -11.94 -4.59
C VAL A 212 -7.19 -11.26 -5.70
N MET A 213 -6.12 -10.56 -5.32
CA MET A 213 -5.32 -9.69 -6.18
C MET A 213 -3.95 -10.31 -6.47
N THR A 214 -3.51 -10.21 -7.72
CA THR A 214 -2.13 -10.46 -8.14
C THR A 214 -1.60 -9.19 -8.79
N VAL A 215 -0.47 -8.68 -8.29
CA VAL A 215 0.09 -7.39 -8.70
C VAL A 215 1.45 -7.57 -9.35
N LYS A 216 1.64 -6.97 -10.53
CA LYS A 216 2.85 -7.05 -11.35
C LYS A 216 3.39 -5.67 -11.67
N ILE A 217 4.71 -5.48 -11.62
CA ILE A 217 5.35 -4.24 -12.08
C ILE A 217 5.60 -4.37 -13.58
N VAL A 218 4.81 -3.69 -14.38
CA VAL A 218 4.90 -3.70 -15.85
C VAL A 218 5.66 -2.49 -16.42
N GLY A 219 5.94 -1.48 -15.58
CA GLY A 219 6.77 -0.32 -15.91
C GLY A 219 7.61 0.13 -14.73
N ARG A 220 8.87 0.51 -14.98
CA ARG A 220 9.80 1.04 -13.97
C ARG A 220 10.39 2.37 -14.43
N PRO A 221 10.78 3.26 -13.49
CA PRO A 221 11.52 4.47 -13.82
C PRO A 221 12.81 4.12 -14.58
N ALA A 222 13.19 4.95 -15.55
CA ALA A 222 14.45 4.79 -16.23
C ALA A 222 15.60 4.87 -15.21
N THR A 223 16.49 3.88 -15.19
CA THR A 223 17.71 3.97 -14.40
C THR A 223 18.61 5.03 -15.04
N SER A 224 18.78 6.17 -14.37
CA SER A 224 19.75 7.18 -14.79
C SER A 224 21.16 6.64 -14.57
N PHE A 225 21.67 5.89 -15.55
CA PHE A 225 23.11 5.65 -15.68
C PHE A 225 23.76 6.99 -16.02
N ALA A 226 24.15 7.75 -15.00
CA ALA A 226 25.14 8.80 -15.16
C ALA A 226 26.46 8.11 -15.53
N PHE A 227 26.68 7.86 -16.81
CA PHE A 227 28.02 7.72 -17.34
C PHE A 227 28.72 9.04 -17.08
N ARG A 228 29.36 9.15 -15.91
CA ARG A 228 30.36 10.16 -15.66
C ARG A 228 31.50 9.81 -16.61
N ALA A 229 31.44 10.32 -17.83
CA ALA A 229 32.57 10.33 -18.73
C ALA A 229 33.68 11.05 -17.97
N MET A 230 34.57 10.28 -17.35
CA MET A 230 35.86 10.80 -16.92
C MET A 230 36.54 11.25 -18.20
N THR A 231 36.46 12.55 -18.49
CA THR A 231 37.36 13.17 -19.42
C THR A 231 38.76 12.95 -18.85
N LEU A 232 39.48 11.98 -19.40
CA LEU A 232 40.91 11.85 -19.22
C LEU A 232 41.54 13.13 -19.77
N SER A 233 41.77 14.12 -18.90
CA SER A 233 42.67 15.21 -19.21
C SER A 233 44.05 14.59 -19.38
N SER A 234 44.45 14.44 -20.64
CA SER A 234 45.79 14.03 -21.05
C SER A 234 46.82 14.92 -20.34
N PRO A 235 47.84 14.36 -19.67
CA PRO A 235 48.99 15.15 -19.28
C PRO A 235 49.73 15.49 -20.58
N TRP A 236 50.25 16.71 -20.72
CA TRP A 236 51.46 17.07 -21.47
C TRP A 236 51.46 18.58 -21.70
N THR A 237 52.05 19.31 -20.77
CA THR A 237 52.82 20.52 -21.09
C THR A 237 54.01 20.57 -20.15
N LEU A 238 55.12 20.01 -20.63
CA LEU A 238 56.46 20.40 -20.21
C LEU A 238 56.65 21.85 -20.64
N LEU A 239 56.91 22.77 -19.70
CA LEU A 239 57.56 24.03 -20.04
C LEU A 239 58.74 24.27 -19.10
N SER A 240 59.91 24.15 -19.71
CA SER A 240 61.25 24.36 -19.21
C SER A 240 61.44 25.79 -18.72
N VAL A 241 61.89 25.98 -17.48
CA VAL A 241 62.51 27.25 -17.06
C VAL A 241 64.02 27.06 -17.08
N ALA A 242 64.65 27.73 -18.04
CA ALA A 242 66.08 27.74 -18.25
C ALA A 242 66.80 28.50 -17.14
N ILE A 243 67.86 27.88 -16.63
CA ILE A 243 68.91 28.50 -15.82
C ILE A 243 69.72 29.39 -16.76
N SER A 244 69.81 30.69 -16.47
CA SER A 244 70.77 31.59 -17.11
C SER A 244 71.60 32.29 -16.04
N SER A 245 72.80 31.76 -15.88
CA SER A 245 73.94 32.37 -15.20
C SER A 245 74.44 33.57 -15.99
N LEU A 246 74.53 34.73 -15.35
CA LEU A 246 75.27 35.88 -15.85
C LEU A 246 76.35 36.26 -14.84
N LEU A 247 77.58 36.00 -15.29
CA LEU A 247 78.85 36.45 -14.75
C LEU A 247 79.03 37.96 -14.92
N LEU A 248 79.87 38.52 -14.01
CA LEU A 248 80.85 39.63 -14.15
C LEU A 248 80.65 40.74 -13.11
N PRO A 249 81.71 41.50 -12.74
CA PRO A 249 83.12 41.13 -12.62
C PRO A 249 83.73 41.58 -11.28
N ALA A 250 84.94 41.09 -10.99
CA ALA A 250 85.82 41.64 -9.98
C ALA A 250 86.32 43.05 -10.39
N LEU A 251 86.36 43.98 -9.44
CA LEU A 251 87.35 45.06 -9.42
C LEU A 251 87.71 45.43 -7.98
N SER A 252 89.01 45.36 -7.73
CA SER A 252 89.79 45.77 -6.56
C SER A 252 89.69 47.27 -6.23
N LEU A 253 89.83 47.63 -4.94
CA LEU A 253 90.79 48.63 -4.44
C LEU A 253 90.66 48.84 -2.91
N LEU A 254 91.83 48.78 -2.25
CA LEU A 254 92.22 49.24 -0.90
C LEU A 254 91.72 48.47 0.34
#